data_AF-A0A8T3MC91-F1
#
_entry.id   AF-A0A8T3MC91-F1
#
_cell.length_a   1.000
_cell.length_b   1.000
_cell.length_c   1.000
_cell.angle_alpha   90.00
_cell.angle_beta   90.00
_cell.angle_gamma   90.00
#
_symmetry.space_group_name_H-M   'P 1'
#
loop_
_entity.id
_entity.type
_entity.pdbx_description
1 polymer ?
#
loop_
_entity_poly.entity_id
_entity_poly.type
_entity_poly.pdbx_seq_one_letter_code
_entity_poly.pdbx_strand_id
1 'polypeptide(L)' 'LSGHDPDFSELLATLTGTPSLPMKKGAMARIDLVGGLEQGGGVLRWLLPPDLLPREA' A
#
# COMPACT_ATOMS: atom_id res chain seq x y z
N LEU A 1 -4.02 -5.78 6.35
CA LEU A 1 -4.96 -6.29 5.33
C LEU A 1 -4.17 -7.17 4.37
N SER A 2 -4.75 -8.26 3.89
CA SER A 2 -4.22 -9.04 2.77
C SER A 2 -5.27 -8.98 1.66
N GLY A 3 -4.89 -8.51 0.48
CA GLY A 3 -5.81 -8.29 -0.63
C GLY A 3 -5.22 -8.74 -1.96
N HIS A 4 -6.05 -8.68 -3.00
CA HIS A 4 -5.64 -8.94 -4.37
C HIS A 4 -5.64 -7.64 -5.16
N ASP A 5 -4.79 -7.58 -6.19
CA ASP A 5 -4.91 -6.56 -7.21
C ASP A 5 -6.11 -6.87 -8.14
N PRO A 6 -6.82 -5.85 -8.65
CA PRO A 6 -6.51 -4.42 -8.54
C PRO A 6 -7.00 -3.75 -7.25
N ASP A 7 -7.93 -4.36 -6.51
CA ASP A 7 -8.62 -3.78 -5.35
C ASP A 7 -7.65 -3.17 -4.32
N PHE A 8 -6.53 -3.85 -4.07
CA PHE A 8 -5.55 -3.39 -3.10
C PHE A 8 -4.78 -2.16 -3.59
N SER A 9 -4.32 -2.15 -4.84
CA SER A 9 -3.70 -0.97 -5.45
C SER A 9 -4.66 0.23 -5.51
N GLU A 10 -5.94 0.01 -5.81
CA GLU A 10 -6.97 1.05 -5.84
C GLU A 10 -7.28 1.61 -4.45
N LEU A 11 -7.37 0.75 -3.43
CA LEU A 11 -7.54 1.16 -2.04
C LEU A 11 -6.38 2.04 -1.58
N LEU A 12 -5.14 1.61 -1.83
CA LEU A 12 -3.99 2.41 -1.42
C LEU A 12 -3.94 3.75 -2.15
N ALA A 13 -4.17 3.78 -3.47
CA ALA A 13 -4.25 5.00 -4.24
C ALA A 13 -5.31 5.97 -3.68
N THR A 14 -6.47 5.44 -3.30
CA THR A 14 -7.55 6.20 -2.66
C THR A 14 -7.10 6.77 -1.30
N LEU A 15 -6.51 5.95 -0.45
CA LEU A 15 -6.06 6.37 0.88
C LEU A 15 -4.92 7.41 0.81
N THR A 16 -4.02 7.29 -0.16
CA THR A 16 -2.92 8.26 -0.36
C THR A 16 -3.30 9.46 -1.20
N GLY A 17 -4.49 9.47 -1.80
CA GLY A 17 -4.94 10.55 -2.69
C GLY A 17 -4.09 10.65 -3.96
N THR A 18 -3.50 9.53 -4.40
CA THR A 18 -2.67 9.48 -5.61
C THR A 18 -3.47 8.90 -6.78
N PRO A 19 -3.16 9.27 -8.04
CA PRO A 19 -3.86 8.73 -9.20
C PRO A 19 -3.70 7.21 -9.36
N SER A 20 -2.55 6.68 -8.94
CA SER A 20 -2.27 5.25 -8.93
C SER A 20 -1.18 4.92 -7.92
N LEU A 21 -1.19 3.67 -7.42
CA LEU A 21 -0.13 3.13 -6.60
C LEU A 21 0.03 1.62 -6.90
N PRO A 22 0.76 1.24 -7.96
CA PRO A 22 0.88 -0.15 -8.37
C PRO A 22 1.67 -0.98 -7.36
N MET A 23 1.12 -2.12 -6.96
CA MET A 23 1.79 -3.10 -6.11
C MET A 23 2.23 -4.33 -6.90
N LYS A 24 3.45 -4.81 -6.63
CA LYS A 24 3.85 -6.16 -7.06
C LYS A 24 3.15 -7.20 -6.18
N LYS A 25 2.85 -8.38 -6.72
CA LYS A 25 2.37 -9.51 -5.91
C LYS A 25 3.33 -9.78 -4.75
N GLY A 26 2.79 -9.83 -3.53
CA GLY A 26 3.58 -10.04 -2.31
C GLY A 26 4.30 -8.78 -1.79
N ALA A 27 4.08 -7.62 -2.41
CA ALA A 27 4.52 -6.35 -1.83
C ALA A 27 3.70 -6.02 -0.58
N MET A 28 4.33 -5.31 0.35
CA MET A 28 3.71 -4.79 1.56
C MET A 28 3.74 -3.27 1.54
N ALA A 29 2.69 -2.63 2.05
CA ALA A 29 2.67 -1.19 2.23
C ALA A 29 2.23 -0.86 3.66
N ARG A 30 2.79 0.20 4.22
CA ARG A 30 2.29 0.82 5.43
C ARG A 30 1.80 2.22 5.12
N ILE A 31 0.53 2.43 5.39
CA ILE A 31 -0.12 3.72 5.38
C ILE A 31 -0.48 4.04 6.82
N ASP A 32 -0.03 5.20 7.31
CA ASP A 32 -0.51 5.74 8.56
C ASP A 32 -1.75 6.61 8.26
N LEU A 33 -2.85 6.37 8.96
CA LEU A 33 -4.09 7.14 8.81
C LEU A 33 -4.17 8.19 9.92
N VAL A 34 -4.33 9.46 9.57
CA VAL A 34 -4.48 10.54 10.55
C VAL A 34 -5.95 10.92 10.65
N GLY A 35 -6.52 10.79 11.85
CA GLY A 35 -7.92 11.13 12.13
C GLY A 35 -8.92 10.03 11.76
N GLY A 36 -8.90 9.53 10.52
CA GLY A 36 -9.88 8.56 10.04
C GLY A 36 -9.58 7.94 8.68
N LEU A 37 -10.53 7.14 8.19
CA LEU A 37 -10.46 6.40 6.93
C LEU A 37 -11.07 7.26 5.80
N GLU A 38 -10.36 8.32 5.44
CA GLU A 38 -10.76 9.31 4.44
C GLU A 38 -9.88 9.23 3.19
N GLN A 39 -10.43 9.60 2.03
CA GLN A 39 -9.66 9.68 0.79
C GLN A 39 -8.54 10.73 0.94
N GLY A 40 -7.31 10.36 0.60
CA GLY A 40 -6.13 11.21 0.77
C GLY A 40 -5.69 11.46 2.21
N GLY A 41 -6.36 10.87 3.21
CA GLY A 41 -6.02 11.02 4.63
C GLY A 41 -4.86 10.13 5.10
N GLY A 42 -4.34 9.28 4.22
CA GLY A 42 -3.28 8.31 4.49
C GLY A 42 -1.90 8.80 4.04
N VAL A 43 -0.91 8.60 4.90
CA VAL A 43 0.50 8.85 4.59
C VAL A 43 1.21 7.53 4.32
N LEU A 44 1.68 7.34 3.08
CA LEU A 44 2.52 6.18 2.74
C LEU A 44 3.89 6.30 3.43
N ARG A 45 4.14 5.42 4.39
CA ARG A 45 5.42 5.37 5.12
C ARG A 45 6.45 4.54 4.38
N TRP A 46 6.01 3.43 3.79
CA TRP A 46 6.84 2.58 2.96
C TRP A 46 5.99 1.69 2.07
N LEU A 47 6.56 1.37 0.91
CA LEU A 47 6.10 0.35 -0.02
C LEU A 47 7.30 -0.58 -0.25
N LEU A 48 7.18 -1.80 0.24
CA LEU A 48 8.23 -2.80 0.25
C LEU A 48 7.89 -3.91 -0.75
N PRO A 49 8.51 -3.94 -1.94
CA PRO A 49 8.36 -5.06 -2.86
C PRO A 49 9.08 -6.31 -2.33
N PRO A 50 8.64 -7.52 -2.75
CA PRO A 50 9.13 -8.78 -2.18
C PRO A 50 10.61 -9.07 -2.48
N ASP A 51 11.16 -8.46 -3.54
CA ASP A 51 12.57 -8.58 -3.94
C ASP A 51 13.54 -7.84 -3.01
N LEU A 52 13.04 -6.94 -2.14
CA LEU A 52 13.83 -6.26 -1.11
C LEU A 52 13.80 -6.98 0.24
N LEU A 53 12.99 -8.02 0.39
CA LEU A 53 12.99 -8.86 1.59
C LEU A 53 14.14 -9.87 1.50
N PRO A 54 14.83 -10.16 2.62
CA PRO A 54 15.76 -11.27 2.66
C PRO A 54 14.99 -12.54 2.28
N ARG A 55 15.56 -13.31 1.34
CA ARG A 55 15.13 -14.70 1.17
C ARG A 55 15.48 -15.43 2.46
N GLU A 56 14.57 -16.25 2.98
CA GLU A 56 14.86 -17.08 4.15
C GLU A 56 16.23 -17.74 3.97
N ALA A 57 17.10 -17.58 4.98
CA ALA A 57 18.45 -18.15 5.00
C ALA A 57 18.38 -19.66 5.24
#